data_AF-A0A939YQE4-F1
#
_entry.id   AF-A0A939YQE4-F1
#
_cell.length_a   1.000
_cell.length_b   1.000
_cell.length_c   1.000
_cell.angle_alpha   90.00
_cell.angle_beta   90.00
_cell.angle_gamma   90.00
#
_symmetry.space_group_name_H-M   'P 1'
#
loop_
_entity.id
_entity.type
_entity.pdbx_description
1 polymer ?
#
loop_
_entity_poly.entity_id
_entity_poly.type
_entity_poly.pdbx_seq_one_letter_code
_entity_poly.pdbx_strand_id
1 'polypeptide(L)'
;MIRKSLCIILTVLMLAGLLSCAKPPEQSGESASPQGGTPQSGETTAAPNDPDALTQAPGEPDRSYDPMTDCNNMTAGSRSFYLAETEDAFYIHFEGKNYIRYFDKATGDMDVLCPRPECLHDANTPNNKECLGFCSSEAHCLSYYMGKLWWVGPHPSDLYKKVVYCEEPDGSGRQSVRILEMTEELQGGCRFYFHRGRLYTVAIQTVVRDGTPGQVLRFGYFMLDGGEFTEIFSTPSYVNVEATMRFIGDEVYMAAYYDGEEISGVNDDDWDAYVEIASRIHPKTVIMRWNPQMSEPEVLFTTEEKYNYINDTTFYVSREGTPYYIRPHLLDPEKELDQETNPAIQSAYRVEPDGTETELFDSRDGDKIYSMPAISGGAVICVHAGDGMGNGMELWVRSLEGETIYKGPLELGYRNDIVSDEIHMYYPGFTVLGNAQEVFFLFRERFPNNEVTPTRFYLVRYELNGDTLEETLIGEEKTMNGEWG
;
A
#
# COMPACT_ATOMS: atom_id res chain seq x y z
N MET A 1 20.64 45.50 -7.29
CA MET A 1 19.19 45.81 -7.35
C MET A 1 18.57 45.69 -8.76
N ILE A 2 19.24 45.06 -9.75
CA ILE A 2 18.73 44.93 -11.14
C ILE A 2 18.32 43.49 -11.52
N ARG A 3 18.57 42.48 -10.66
CA ARG A 3 18.23 41.08 -10.94
C ARG A 3 16.77 40.69 -10.66
N LYS A 4 16.02 41.44 -9.85
CA LYS A 4 14.61 41.11 -9.53
C LYS A 4 13.59 41.57 -10.57
N SER A 5 13.94 42.53 -11.44
CA SER A 5 13.02 43.07 -12.46
C SER A 5 13.00 42.27 -13.76
N LEU A 6 13.97 41.37 -13.99
CA LEU A 6 14.05 40.58 -15.23
C LEU A 6 13.12 39.35 -15.21
N CYS A 7 12.87 38.77 -14.03
CA CYS A 7 11.98 37.61 -13.89
C CYS A 7 10.49 37.96 -14.12
N ILE A 8 10.05 39.17 -13.74
CA ILE A 8 8.64 39.57 -13.87
C ILE A 8 8.26 39.86 -15.34
N ILE A 9 9.21 40.34 -16.15
CA ILE A 9 8.95 40.64 -17.58
C ILE A 9 8.87 39.34 -18.41
N LEU A 10 9.61 38.29 -18.03
CA LEU A 10 9.55 36.98 -18.69
C LEU A 10 8.25 36.22 -18.41
N THR A 11 7.65 36.39 -17.23
CA THR A 11 6.36 35.76 -16.90
C THR A 11 5.18 36.41 -17.64
N VAL A 12 5.21 37.73 -17.87
CA VAL A 12 4.14 38.44 -18.59
C VAL A 12 4.15 38.16 -20.10
N LEU A 13 5.31 37.87 -20.70
CA LEU A 13 5.42 37.54 -22.13
C LEU A 13 4.96 36.11 -22.46
N MET A 14 5.02 35.16 -21.51
CA MET A 14 4.49 33.81 -21.74
C MET A 14 2.95 33.72 -21.60
N LEU A 15 2.32 34.62 -20.84
CA LEU A 15 0.85 34.68 -20.74
C LEU A 15 0.15 35.33 -21.94
N ALA A 16 0.86 36.13 -22.75
CA ALA A 16 0.27 36.77 -23.95
C ALA A 16 0.31 35.89 -25.22
N GLY A 17 1.03 34.76 -25.19
CA GLY A 17 1.24 33.89 -26.36
C GLY A 17 0.18 32.82 -26.62
N LEU A 18 -0.80 32.65 -25.71
CA LEU A 18 -1.82 31.58 -25.80
C LEU A 18 -3.21 32.03 -26.26
N LEU A 19 -3.35 33.28 -26.72
CA LEU A 19 -4.58 33.79 -27.34
C LEU A 19 -4.38 34.02 -28.84
N SER A 20 -4.27 32.94 -29.61
CA SER A 20 -4.58 33.00 -31.04
C SER A 20 -4.94 31.63 -31.61
N CYS A 21 -6.07 31.62 -32.33
CA CYS A 21 -6.55 30.60 -33.27
C CYS A 21 -7.30 29.39 -32.73
N ALA A 22 -8.63 29.52 -32.58
CA ALA A 22 -9.57 28.55 -33.15
C ALA A 22 -10.93 29.21 -33.40
N LYS A 23 -11.34 29.23 -34.67
CA LYS A 23 -12.63 29.72 -35.17
C LYS A 23 -13.58 28.51 -35.17
N PRO A 24 -14.80 28.56 -34.58
CA PRO A 24 -15.74 27.45 -34.69
C PRO A 24 -16.42 27.45 -36.07
N PRO A 25 -16.64 26.29 -36.71
CA PRO A 25 -17.44 26.23 -37.92
C PRO A 25 -18.94 26.32 -37.61
N GLU A 26 -19.64 26.99 -38.52
CA GLU A 26 -21.05 27.31 -38.53
C GLU A 26 -21.97 26.08 -38.53
N GLN A 27 -23.08 26.20 -37.79
CA GLN A 27 -24.24 25.32 -37.88
C GLN A 27 -25.08 25.66 -39.12
N SER A 28 -25.37 24.65 -39.92
CA SER A 28 -26.57 24.50 -40.75
C SER A 28 -27.04 23.06 -40.51
N GLY A 29 -28.18 22.75 -39.90
CA GLY A 29 -29.52 23.18 -40.28
C GLY A 29 -30.08 22.13 -41.24
N GLU A 30 -30.84 21.15 -40.75
CA GLU A 30 -32.08 20.65 -41.38
C GLU A 30 -32.74 19.52 -40.58
N SER A 31 -34.04 19.67 -40.43
CA SER A 31 -35.00 18.75 -39.83
C SER A 31 -35.42 17.64 -40.80
N ALA A 32 -35.56 16.41 -40.32
CA ALA A 32 -36.60 15.49 -40.81
C ALA A 32 -36.82 14.34 -39.81
N SER A 33 -38.04 14.25 -39.29
CA SER A 33 -38.59 13.04 -38.66
C SER A 33 -38.66 11.89 -39.68
N PRO A 34 -38.66 10.64 -39.21
CA PRO A 34 -39.87 9.85 -39.45
C PRO A 34 -40.34 9.01 -38.26
N GLN A 35 -41.64 8.73 -38.34
CA GLN A 35 -42.48 7.90 -37.49
C GLN A 35 -41.97 6.46 -37.35
N GLY A 36 -42.31 5.81 -36.22
CA GLY A 36 -42.59 4.37 -36.23
C GLY A 36 -42.34 3.64 -34.91
N GLY A 37 -43.41 3.17 -34.28
CA GLY A 37 -43.43 1.84 -33.65
C GLY A 37 -43.29 1.76 -32.13
N THR A 38 -44.43 1.81 -31.43
CA THR A 38 -44.60 1.19 -30.10
C THR A 38 -44.46 -0.34 -30.21
N PRO A 39 -43.92 -1.02 -29.18
CA PRO A 39 -44.82 -1.86 -28.38
C PRO A 39 -44.64 -1.75 -26.86
N GLN A 40 -45.79 -1.71 -26.19
CA GLN A 40 -46.12 -2.22 -24.85
C GLN A 40 -45.30 -3.45 -24.42
N SER A 41 -45.14 -3.82 -23.16
CA SER A 41 -45.37 -3.24 -21.84
C SER A 41 -44.91 -4.35 -20.88
N GLY A 42 -44.02 -4.04 -19.94
CA GLY A 42 -43.59 -4.95 -18.89
C GLY A 42 -43.56 -4.18 -17.57
N GLU A 43 -44.68 -4.18 -16.87
CA GLU A 43 -44.80 -3.74 -15.48
C GLU A 43 -43.75 -4.43 -14.60
N THR A 44 -43.00 -3.66 -13.82
CA THR A 44 -42.71 -4.04 -12.42
C THR A 44 -42.54 -2.77 -11.59
N THR A 45 -43.65 -2.28 -11.06
CA THR A 45 -43.67 -1.32 -9.96
C THR A 45 -43.49 -2.08 -8.65
N ALA A 46 -42.35 -1.92 -7.99
CA ALA A 46 -42.21 -2.19 -6.57
C ALA A 46 -41.05 -1.39 -5.98
N ALA A 47 -41.36 -0.15 -5.60
CA ALA A 47 -40.85 0.39 -4.35
C ALA A 47 -42.07 0.81 -3.53
N PRO A 48 -42.15 0.38 -2.27
CA PRO A 48 -42.42 1.33 -1.22
C PRO A 48 -41.26 1.32 -0.24
N ASN A 49 -40.69 2.52 -0.04
CA ASN A 49 -39.93 2.87 1.14
C ASN A 49 -40.77 2.54 2.36
N ASP A 50 -40.40 1.47 3.08
CA ASP A 50 -40.90 1.20 4.42
C ASP A 50 -39.99 1.94 5.42
N PRO A 51 -40.43 3.05 6.03
CA PRO A 51 -39.65 3.78 7.02
C PRO A 51 -39.46 2.99 8.33
N ASP A 52 -40.13 1.84 8.52
CA ASP A 52 -39.96 0.97 9.69
C ASP A 52 -38.88 -0.11 9.50
N ALA A 53 -38.22 -0.20 8.33
CA ALA A 53 -37.12 -1.14 8.07
C ALA A 53 -35.81 -0.78 8.82
N LEU A 54 -35.73 0.39 9.47
CA LEU A 54 -34.54 0.87 10.18
C LEU A 54 -34.46 0.42 11.66
N THR A 55 -35.32 -0.49 12.10
CA THR A 55 -35.31 -1.01 13.51
C THR A 55 -34.97 -2.49 13.65
N GLN A 56 -34.45 -3.13 12.60
CA GLN A 56 -33.77 -4.41 12.80
C GLN A 56 -32.48 -4.16 13.58
N ALA A 57 -32.28 -4.90 14.67
CA ALA A 57 -30.97 -4.98 15.31
C ALA A 57 -29.92 -5.24 14.21
N PRO A 58 -28.74 -4.58 14.25
CA PRO A 58 -27.72 -4.80 13.24
C PRO A 58 -27.53 -6.31 13.11
N GLY A 59 -27.81 -6.85 11.93
CA GLY A 59 -27.49 -8.25 11.64
C GLY A 59 -26.01 -8.47 11.92
N GLU A 60 -25.62 -9.70 12.25
CA GLU A 60 -24.18 -10.01 12.31
C GLU A 60 -23.52 -9.53 11.02
N PRO A 61 -22.36 -8.84 11.10
CA PRO A 61 -21.68 -8.36 9.91
C PRO A 61 -21.37 -9.54 9.01
N ASP A 62 -21.63 -9.41 7.71
CA ASP A 62 -21.20 -10.39 6.73
C ASP A 62 -19.67 -10.37 6.70
N ARG A 63 -19.04 -11.47 7.14
CA ARG A 63 -17.58 -11.69 7.15
C ARG A 63 -17.12 -12.65 6.05
N SER A 64 -18.00 -13.02 5.13
CA SER A 64 -17.62 -13.86 4.00
C SER A 64 -16.62 -13.13 3.10
N TYR A 65 -15.60 -13.86 2.63
CA TYR A 65 -14.64 -13.31 1.68
C TYR A 65 -15.14 -13.53 0.25
N ASP A 66 -15.22 -12.46 -0.52
CA ASP A 66 -15.50 -12.49 -1.95
C ASP A 66 -14.29 -11.91 -2.72
N PRO A 67 -13.49 -12.74 -3.44
CA PRO A 67 -12.34 -12.24 -4.19
C PRO A 67 -12.69 -11.23 -5.29
N MET A 68 -13.97 -11.11 -5.66
CA MET A 68 -14.42 -10.15 -6.67
C MET A 68 -14.74 -8.78 -6.09
N THR A 69 -15.00 -8.69 -4.78
CA THR A 69 -15.42 -7.44 -4.15
C THR A 69 -14.65 -7.11 -2.87
N ASP A 70 -13.82 -8.01 -2.38
CA ASP A 70 -13.01 -7.79 -1.18
C ASP A 70 -11.58 -7.39 -1.52
N CYS A 71 -11.00 -6.53 -0.68
CA CYS A 71 -9.60 -6.19 -0.79
C CYS A 71 -8.75 -7.40 -0.41
N ASN A 72 -7.75 -7.73 -1.23
CA ASN A 72 -6.79 -8.75 -0.87
C ASN A 72 -5.82 -8.22 0.20
N ASN A 73 -6.11 -8.51 1.47
CA ASN A 73 -5.26 -8.12 2.59
C ASN A 73 -3.83 -8.67 2.51
N MET A 74 -3.58 -9.75 1.74
CA MET A 74 -2.23 -10.30 1.60
C MET A 74 -1.29 -9.32 0.89
N THR A 75 -1.81 -8.44 0.03
CA THR A 75 -1.02 -7.53 -0.80
C THR A 75 -1.23 -6.05 -0.51
N ALA A 76 -2.20 -5.72 0.34
CA ALA A 76 -2.60 -4.37 0.73
C ALA A 76 -1.55 -3.56 1.55
N GLY A 77 -0.39 -4.14 1.87
CA GLY A 77 0.56 -3.54 2.81
C GLY A 77 1.83 -2.94 2.21
N SER A 78 2.24 -3.30 1.01
CA SER A 78 3.56 -2.86 0.55
C SER A 78 3.54 -1.39 0.10
N ARG A 79 4.46 -0.57 0.64
CA ARG A 79 4.72 0.79 0.11
C ARG A 79 5.44 0.71 -1.23
N SER A 80 6.38 -0.23 -1.33
CA SER A 80 7.32 -0.32 -2.45
C SER A 80 6.75 -0.91 -3.73
N PHE A 81 5.62 -1.62 -3.65
CA PHE A 81 4.93 -2.17 -4.82
C PHE A 81 3.49 -2.51 -4.50
N TYR A 82 2.66 -2.60 -5.52
CA TYR A 82 1.32 -3.16 -5.44
C TYR A 82 1.31 -4.50 -6.18
N LEU A 83 0.68 -5.50 -5.57
CA LEU A 83 0.55 -6.85 -6.12
C LEU A 83 -0.93 -7.21 -6.20
N ALA A 84 -1.38 -7.58 -7.38
CA ALA A 84 -2.69 -8.20 -7.59
C ALA A 84 -2.48 -9.61 -8.15
N GLU A 85 -3.36 -10.52 -7.79
CA GLU A 85 -3.24 -11.93 -8.16
C GLU A 85 -4.55 -12.41 -8.80
N THR A 86 -4.41 -13.19 -9.87
CA THR A 86 -5.48 -14.00 -10.46
C THR A 86 -5.05 -15.48 -10.49
N GLU A 87 -5.93 -16.36 -10.97
CA GLU A 87 -5.59 -17.76 -11.21
C GLU A 87 -4.40 -17.91 -12.17
N ASP A 88 -4.32 -17.04 -13.18
CA ASP A 88 -3.37 -17.16 -14.29
C ASP A 88 -2.09 -16.34 -14.11
N ALA A 89 -2.14 -15.23 -13.36
CA ALA A 89 -1.03 -14.28 -13.32
C ALA A 89 -0.90 -13.51 -12.00
N PHE A 90 0.30 -12.97 -11.79
CA PHE A 90 0.53 -11.87 -10.86
C PHE A 90 0.66 -10.55 -11.64
N TYR A 91 0.08 -9.48 -11.12
CA TYR A 91 0.19 -8.13 -11.66
C TYR A 91 0.89 -7.23 -10.66
N ILE A 92 1.91 -6.52 -11.13
CA ILE A 92 2.85 -5.83 -10.25
C ILE A 92 3.02 -4.41 -10.74
N HIS A 93 2.88 -3.47 -9.82
CA HIS A 93 3.32 -2.09 -10.04
C HIS A 93 4.33 -1.74 -8.96
N PHE A 94 5.58 -1.46 -9.35
CA PHE A 94 6.60 -0.98 -8.42
C PHE A 94 6.42 0.53 -8.24
N GLU A 95 6.44 1.00 -7.00
CA GLU A 95 6.35 2.43 -6.70
C GLU A 95 7.50 3.19 -7.40
N GLY A 96 7.18 4.37 -7.93
CA GLY A 96 8.10 5.15 -8.75
C GLY A 96 8.26 4.66 -10.19
N LYS A 97 7.62 3.54 -10.58
CA LYS A 97 7.68 3.00 -11.95
C LYS A 97 6.43 3.30 -12.75
N ASN A 98 6.60 3.41 -14.06
CA ASN A 98 5.56 3.89 -14.95
C ASN A 98 4.65 2.80 -15.52
N TYR A 99 4.97 1.53 -15.34
CA TYR A 99 4.32 0.43 -16.03
C TYR A 99 3.78 -0.61 -15.05
N ILE A 100 2.60 -1.14 -15.35
CA ILE A 100 2.12 -2.39 -14.76
C ILE A 100 2.84 -3.53 -15.49
N ARG A 101 3.36 -4.48 -14.72
CA ARG A 101 3.94 -5.73 -15.22
C ARG A 101 3.01 -6.88 -14.89
N TYR A 102 3.10 -7.95 -15.66
CA TYR A 102 2.49 -9.23 -15.32
C TYR A 102 3.54 -10.33 -15.28
N PHE A 103 3.30 -11.34 -14.45
CA PHE A 103 4.01 -12.61 -14.41
C PHE A 103 2.99 -13.71 -14.71
N ASP A 104 3.17 -14.42 -15.82
CA ASP A 104 2.34 -15.56 -16.22
C ASP A 104 2.74 -16.79 -15.40
N LYS A 105 1.81 -17.34 -14.63
CA LYS A 105 2.09 -18.49 -13.74
C LYS A 105 2.32 -19.79 -14.49
N ALA A 106 1.78 -19.93 -15.71
CA ALA A 106 1.91 -21.14 -16.51
C ALA A 106 3.25 -21.21 -17.24
N THR A 107 3.76 -20.08 -17.73
CA THR A 107 5.05 -20.03 -18.46
C THR A 107 6.21 -19.60 -17.59
N GLY A 108 5.95 -18.86 -16.51
CA GLY A 108 6.97 -18.20 -15.69
C GLY A 108 7.55 -16.93 -16.35
N ASP A 109 6.93 -16.44 -17.43
CA ASP A 109 7.38 -15.25 -18.14
C ASP A 109 6.87 -13.98 -17.45
N MET A 110 7.68 -12.92 -17.51
CA MET A 110 7.30 -11.58 -17.03
C MET A 110 7.48 -10.55 -18.14
N ASP A 111 6.48 -9.68 -18.34
CA ASP A 111 6.58 -8.54 -19.25
C ASP A 111 5.73 -7.34 -18.78
N VAL A 112 5.80 -6.23 -19.49
CA VAL A 112 4.87 -5.10 -19.34
C VAL A 112 3.48 -5.52 -19.81
N LEU A 113 2.45 -5.16 -19.03
CA LEU A 113 1.06 -5.43 -19.35
C LEU A 113 0.59 -4.53 -20.51
N CYS A 114 0.94 -4.89 -21.74
CA CYS A 114 0.55 -4.15 -22.93
C CYS A 114 0.10 -5.11 -24.04
N PRO A 115 -1.15 -4.99 -24.54
CA PRO A 115 -1.66 -5.87 -25.59
C PRO A 115 -1.09 -5.57 -26.99
N ARG A 116 -0.21 -4.57 -27.12
CA ARG A 116 0.40 -4.16 -28.38
C ARG A 116 1.84 -4.67 -28.47
N PRO A 117 2.12 -5.74 -29.22
CA PRO A 117 3.45 -6.33 -29.31
C PRO A 117 4.49 -5.40 -29.97
N GLU A 118 4.03 -4.42 -30.76
CA GLU A 118 4.89 -3.39 -31.37
C GLU A 118 5.22 -2.22 -30.43
N CYS A 119 4.63 -2.19 -29.22
CA CYS A 119 4.84 -1.10 -28.28
C CYS A 119 6.26 -1.17 -27.70
N LEU A 120 7.01 -0.09 -27.88
CA LEU A 120 8.34 0.01 -27.27
C LEU A 120 8.18 0.43 -25.80
N HIS A 121 8.55 -0.48 -24.91
CA HIS A 121 8.62 -0.30 -23.45
C HIS A 121 10.03 0.14 -23.00
N ASP A 122 10.62 1.06 -23.74
CA ASP A 122 12.00 1.50 -23.48
C ASP A 122 12.08 2.38 -22.23
N ALA A 123 12.92 1.97 -21.27
CA ALA A 123 13.27 2.74 -20.09
C ALA A 123 13.86 4.13 -20.41
N ASN A 124 14.44 4.31 -21.60
CA ASN A 124 15.02 5.58 -22.08
C ASN A 124 14.05 6.44 -22.90
N THR A 125 12.81 5.97 -23.11
CA THR A 125 11.73 6.80 -23.66
C THR A 125 10.79 7.15 -22.52
N PRO A 126 11.16 8.12 -21.65
CA PRO A 126 10.37 8.43 -20.48
C PRO A 126 8.97 8.81 -20.92
N ASN A 127 7.99 8.07 -20.42
CA ASN A 127 6.57 8.33 -20.59
C ASN A 127 6.08 8.18 -22.03
N ASN A 128 6.21 6.99 -22.63
CA ASN A 128 5.31 6.62 -23.71
C ASN A 128 3.87 6.52 -23.15
N LYS A 129 3.23 7.68 -22.97
CA LYS A 129 1.86 7.82 -22.43
C LYS A 129 0.82 7.17 -23.34
N GLU A 130 1.19 6.86 -24.58
CA GLU A 130 0.34 6.11 -25.50
C GLU A 130 0.41 4.60 -25.22
N CYS A 131 1.41 4.10 -24.49
CA CYS A 131 1.50 2.71 -24.06
C CYS A 131 0.31 2.34 -23.17
N LEU A 132 -0.37 1.24 -23.49
CA LEU A 132 -1.48 0.76 -22.68
C LEU A 132 -1.01 0.13 -21.37
N GLY A 133 0.25 -0.27 -21.23
CA GLY A 133 0.81 -0.66 -19.92
C GLY A 133 1.22 0.52 -19.03
N PHE A 134 1.21 1.77 -19.53
CA PHE A 134 1.67 2.93 -18.77
C PHE A 134 0.62 3.36 -17.73
N CYS A 135 0.94 3.32 -16.44
CA CYS A 135 0.05 3.74 -15.35
C CYS A 135 0.54 4.97 -14.57
N SER A 136 1.75 5.49 -14.88
CA SER A 136 2.48 6.53 -14.13
C SER A 136 3.13 6.03 -12.83
N SER A 137 4.26 6.64 -12.47
CA SER A 137 4.97 6.46 -11.19
C SER A 137 4.13 6.81 -9.96
N GLU A 138 3.06 7.58 -10.12
CA GLU A 138 2.11 7.94 -9.06
C GLU A 138 0.84 7.07 -9.08
N ALA A 139 0.88 5.91 -9.74
CA ALA A 139 -0.18 4.93 -9.61
C ALA A 139 -0.15 4.29 -8.22
N HIS A 140 -1.33 4.10 -7.63
CA HIS A 140 -1.53 3.53 -6.31
C HIS A 140 -2.61 2.45 -6.34
N CYS A 141 -2.53 1.50 -5.41
CA CYS A 141 -3.57 0.50 -5.16
C CYS A 141 -3.91 -0.34 -6.41
N LEU A 142 -2.90 -0.93 -7.07
CA LEU A 142 -3.19 -1.96 -8.07
C LEU A 142 -3.93 -3.11 -7.39
N SER A 143 -5.12 -3.47 -7.89
CA SER A 143 -5.96 -4.51 -7.32
C SER A 143 -6.71 -5.24 -8.42
N TYR A 144 -6.86 -6.57 -8.29
CA TYR A 144 -7.81 -7.33 -9.09
C TYR A 144 -9.16 -7.26 -8.38
N TYR A 145 -10.12 -6.58 -9.01
CA TYR A 145 -11.40 -6.21 -8.39
C TYR A 145 -12.50 -6.23 -9.46
N MET A 146 -13.63 -6.86 -9.15
CA MET A 146 -14.77 -7.06 -10.06
C MET A 146 -14.35 -7.60 -11.44
N GLY A 147 -13.37 -8.52 -11.47
CA GLY A 147 -12.90 -9.19 -12.67
C GLY A 147 -11.92 -8.38 -13.53
N LYS A 148 -11.50 -7.20 -13.06
CA LYS A 148 -10.63 -6.26 -13.77
C LYS A 148 -9.47 -5.84 -12.89
N LEU A 149 -8.45 -5.24 -13.50
CA LEU A 149 -7.41 -4.53 -12.76
C LEU A 149 -7.88 -3.11 -12.50
N TRP A 150 -7.74 -2.64 -11.27
CA TRP A 150 -8.10 -1.30 -10.82
C TRP A 150 -6.91 -0.63 -10.16
N TRP A 151 -6.79 0.67 -10.32
CA TRP A 151 -5.80 1.50 -9.62
C TRP A 151 -6.24 2.96 -9.59
N VAL A 152 -5.58 3.75 -8.74
CA VAL A 152 -5.72 5.21 -8.69
C VAL A 152 -4.47 5.82 -9.32
N GLY A 153 -4.62 6.65 -10.33
CA GLY A 153 -3.50 7.33 -11.00
C GLY A 153 -3.74 8.82 -11.19
N PRO A 154 -2.76 9.58 -11.68
CA PRO A 154 -2.93 11.00 -11.96
C PRO A 154 -3.82 11.21 -13.20
N HIS A 155 -4.60 12.29 -13.21
CA HIS A 155 -5.37 12.67 -14.38
C HIS A 155 -4.44 13.10 -15.53
N PRO A 156 -4.68 12.72 -16.79
CA PRO A 156 -3.71 12.91 -17.88
C PRO A 156 -3.38 14.37 -18.19
N SER A 157 -4.31 15.28 -17.88
CA SER A 157 -4.18 16.73 -18.12
C SER A 157 -4.06 17.56 -16.84
N ASP A 158 -4.16 16.94 -15.66
CA ASP A 158 -4.17 17.67 -14.38
C ASP A 158 -3.59 16.80 -13.27
N LEU A 159 -2.30 16.92 -13.02
CA LEU A 159 -1.58 16.04 -12.07
C LEU A 159 -2.09 16.17 -10.62
N TYR A 160 -2.82 17.24 -10.29
CA TYR A 160 -3.42 17.44 -8.97
C TYR A 160 -4.74 16.68 -8.78
N LYS A 161 -5.29 16.13 -9.87
CA LYS A 161 -6.48 15.28 -9.81
C LYS A 161 -6.07 13.82 -9.87
N LYS A 162 -6.70 13.02 -9.02
CA LYS A 162 -6.58 11.56 -9.08
C LYS A 162 -7.78 10.98 -9.83
N VAL A 163 -7.54 9.89 -10.55
CA VAL A 163 -8.53 9.19 -11.37
C VAL A 163 -8.49 7.72 -11.00
N VAL A 164 -9.68 7.15 -10.82
CA VAL A 164 -9.87 5.70 -10.73
C VAL A 164 -9.88 5.15 -12.13
N TYR A 165 -8.93 4.26 -12.41
CA TYR A 165 -8.83 3.53 -13.66
C TYR A 165 -9.22 2.08 -13.46
N CYS A 166 -9.73 1.45 -14.51
CA CYS A 166 -9.76 0.00 -14.60
C CYS A 166 -9.45 -0.49 -16.01
N GLU A 167 -8.95 -1.70 -16.14
CA GLU A 167 -8.68 -2.36 -17.43
C GLU A 167 -8.83 -3.89 -17.32
N GLU A 168 -8.93 -4.55 -18.47
CA GLU A 168 -8.98 -6.01 -18.52
C GLU A 168 -7.63 -6.62 -18.12
N PRO A 169 -7.59 -7.85 -17.59
CA PRO A 169 -6.34 -8.50 -17.15
C PRO A 169 -5.32 -8.76 -18.28
N ASP A 170 -5.70 -8.59 -19.55
CA ASP A 170 -4.82 -8.64 -20.71
C ASP A 170 -4.22 -7.25 -21.09
N GLY A 171 -4.49 -6.22 -20.29
CA GLY A 171 -4.05 -4.84 -20.51
C GLY A 171 -4.88 -4.07 -21.54
N SER A 172 -6.00 -4.64 -22.03
CA SER A 172 -6.89 -3.98 -22.96
C SER A 172 -8.05 -3.26 -22.25
N GLY A 173 -8.80 -2.45 -23.02
CA GLY A 173 -10.07 -1.92 -22.54
C GLY A 173 -9.98 -0.92 -21.37
N ARG A 174 -8.84 -0.23 -21.19
CA ARG A 174 -8.68 0.76 -20.12
C ARG A 174 -9.75 1.84 -20.14
N GLN A 175 -10.31 2.13 -18.97
CA GLN A 175 -11.34 3.13 -18.73
C GLN A 175 -10.97 4.04 -17.56
N SER A 176 -11.26 5.33 -17.70
CA SER A 176 -11.33 6.26 -16.57
C SER A 176 -12.73 6.13 -15.97
N VAL A 177 -12.84 5.48 -14.82
CA VAL A 177 -14.13 5.23 -14.16
C VAL A 177 -14.64 6.49 -13.48
N ARG A 178 -13.74 7.20 -12.78
CA ARG A 178 -14.12 8.34 -11.96
C ARG A 178 -12.94 9.28 -11.71
N ILE A 179 -13.20 10.58 -11.77
CA ILE A 179 -12.27 11.60 -11.23
C ILE A 179 -12.57 11.78 -9.75
N LEU A 180 -11.55 11.69 -8.90
CA LEU A 180 -11.65 11.95 -7.48
C LEU A 180 -11.51 13.44 -7.22
N GLU A 181 -12.49 14.01 -6.54
CA GLU A 181 -12.44 15.38 -6.06
C GLU A 181 -11.59 15.42 -4.78
N MET A 182 -10.28 15.46 -4.96
CA MET A 182 -9.31 15.51 -3.87
C MET A 182 -9.32 16.90 -3.27
N THR A 183 -9.80 17.03 -2.02
CA THR A 183 -9.68 18.27 -1.27
C THR A 183 -8.20 18.52 -0.91
N GLU A 184 -7.84 19.75 -0.54
CA GLU A 184 -6.45 20.06 -0.14
C GLU A 184 -5.97 19.15 1.01
N GLU A 185 -6.90 18.70 1.86
CA GLU A 185 -6.63 17.79 2.98
C GLU A 185 -6.34 16.35 2.56
N LEU A 186 -6.65 15.96 1.33
CA LEU A 186 -6.40 14.62 0.78
C LEU A 186 -5.31 14.62 -0.31
N GLN A 187 -4.66 15.75 -0.57
CA GLN A 187 -3.66 15.87 -1.64
C GLN A 187 -2.25 15.36 -1.26
N GLY A 188 -2.04 14.85 -0.04
CA GLY A 188 -0.75 14.34 0.45
C GLY A 188 -0.81 12.93 1.02
N GLY A 189 0.17 12.08 0.67
CA GLY A 189 0.44 10.81 1.36
C GLY A 189 -0.75 9.84 1.45
N CYS A 190 -1.53 9.69 0.38
CA CYS A 190 -2.73 8.86 0.38
C CYS A 190 -2.44 7.42 0.01
N ARG A 191 -3.01 6.50 0.78
CA ARG A 191 -3.18 5.09 0.38
C ARG A 191 -4.63 4.85 0.03
N PHE A 192 -4.85 3.96 -0.92
CA PHE A 192 -6.17 3.63 -1.44
C PHE A 192 -6.39 2.13 -1.34
N TYR A 193 -7.66 1.72 -1.20
CA TYR A 193 -8.08 0.32 -1.14
C TYR A 193 -9.46 0.15 -1.79
N PHE A 194 -9.57 -0.71 -2.79
CA PHE A 194 -10.87 -1.10 -3.37
C PHE A 194 -11.52 -2.18 -2.52
N HIS A 195 -12.74 -1.94 -2.06
CA HIS A 195 -13.48 -2.89 -1.23
C HIS A 195 -14.98 -2.61 -1.22
N ARG A 196 -15.80 -3.60 -1.58
CA ARG A 196 -17.27 -3.63 -1.51
C ARG A 196 -17.94 -2.34 -2.00
N GLY A 197 -17.61 -1.94 -3.21
CA GLY A 197 -18.16 -0.77 -3.90
C GLY A 197 -17.58 0.58 -3.45
N ARG A 198 -16.57 0.56 -2.58
CA ARG A 198 -15.93 1.76 -2.02
C ARG A 198 -14.44 1.78 -2.35
N LEU A 199 -13.92 2.99 -2.51
CA LEU A 199 -12.51 3.28 -2.50
C LEU A 199 -12.18 3.91 -1.15
N TYR A 200 -11.70 3.07 -0.23
CA TYR A 200 -11.22 3.55 1.06
C TYR A 200 -9.89 4.27 0.89
N THR A 201 -9.65 5.26 1.73
CA THR A 201 -8.38 5.95 1.77
C THR A 201 -7.98 6.33 3.18
N VAL A 202 -6.67 6.22 3.43
CA VAL A 202 -6.01 6.85 4.56
C VAL A 202 -5.04 7.89 4.01
N ALA A 203 -5.21 9.14 4.45
CA ALA A 203 -4.43 10.29 4.02
C ALA A 203 -3.66 10.84 5.22
N ILE A 204 -2.37 11.09 5.05
CA ILE A 204 -1.52 11.74 6.06
C ILE A 204 -1.17 13.12 5.52
N GLN A 205 -1.81 14.13 6.10
CA GLN A 205 -1.64 15.52 5.70
C GLN A 205 -0.60 16.20 6.60
N THR A 206 0.46 16.74 6.02
CA THR A 206 1.36 17.66 6.73
C THR A 206 0.64 19.00 6.95
N VAL A 207 0.56 19.45 8.19
CA VAL A 207 -0.06 20.71 8.60
C VAL A 207 0.95 21.56 9.38
N VAL A 208 0.76 22.89 9.36
CA VAL A 208 1.52 23.80 10.22
C VAL A 208 0.53 24.54 11.11
N ARG A 209 0.64 24.37 12.44
CA ARG A 209 -0.18 25.04 13.44
C ARG A 209 0.69 25.88 14.35
N ASP A 210 0.41 27.18 14.43
CA ASP A 210 1.17 28.13 15.23
C ASP A 210 2.70 28.08 15.00
N GLY A 211 3.10 27.87 13.74
CA GLY A 211 4.50 27.79 13.33
C GLY A 211 5.17 26.43 13.61
N THR A 212 4.42 25.44 14.06
CA THR A 212 4.92 24.07 14.32
C THR A 212 4.41 23.11 13.24
N PRO A 213 5.29 22.34 12.58
CA PRO A 213 4.88 21.27 11.67
C PRO A 213 4.25 20.09 12.43
N GLY A 214 3.28 19.45 11.81
CA GLY A 214 2.70 18.20 12.28
C GLY A 214 1.97 17.48 11.15
N GLN A 215 1.28 16.41 11.49
CA GLN A 215 0.62 15.48 10.60
C GLN A 215 -0.78 15.18 11.15
N VAL A 216 -1.76 15.21 10.25
CA VAL A 216 -3.14 14.80 10.52
C VAL A 216 -3.44 13.59 9.65
N LEU A 217 -3.75 12.46 10.29
CA LEU A 217 -4.34 11.32 9.61
C LEU A 217 -5.84 11.53 9.44
N ARG A 218 -6.31 11.27 8.22
CA ARG A 218 -7.72 11.18 7.85
C ARG A 218 -8.01 9.82 7.25
N PHE A 219 -9.09 9.21 7.69
CA PHE A 219 -9.60 7.95 7.18
C PHE A 219 -11.04 8.15 6.70
N GLY A 220 -11.32 7.67 5.50
CA GLY A 220 -12.66 7.71 4.92
C GLY A 220 -12.75 6.93 3.62
N TYR A 221 -13.77 7.20 2.82
CA TYR A 221 -13.96 6.55 1.52
C TYR A 221 -14.66 7.44 0.50
N PHE A 222 -14.49 7.05 -0.77
CA PHE A 222 -15.33 7.46 -1.89
C PHE A 222 -16.20 6.28 -2.31
N MET A 223 -17.47 6.52 -2.66
CA MET A 223 -18.26 5.48 -3.34
C MET A 223 -17.79 5.36 -4.80
N LEU A 224 -17.69 4.15 -5.35
CA LEU A 224 -17.22 4.01 -6.74
C LEU A 224 -18.24 4.55 -7.77
N ASP A 225 -19.53 4.58 -7.41
CA ASP A 225 -20.63 5.04 -8.26
C ASP A 225 -20.93 6.55 -8.18
N GLY A 226 -20.32 7.29 -7.26
CA GLY A 226 -20.45 8.75 -7.17
C GLY A 226 -20.33 9.32 -5.76
N GLY A 227 -20.72 10.58 -5.56
CA GLY A 227 -20.77 11.23 -4.24
C GLY A 227 -19.42 11.70 -3.68
N GLU A 228 -19.43 12.60 -2.72
CA GLU A 228 -18.24 13.21 -2.14
C GLU A 228 -17.47 12.25 -1.20
N PHE A 229 -16.24 12.63 -0.83
CA PHE A 229 -15.50 11.92 0.21
C PHE A 229 -16.28 11.92 1.53
N THR A 230 -16.43 10.73 2.12
CA THR A 230 -17.02 10.58 3.46
C THR A 230 -15.91 10.31 4.46
N GLU A 231 -15.64 11.28 5.33
CA GLU A 231 -14.71 11.11 6.45
C GLU A 231 -15.35 10.22 7.53
N ILE A 232 -14.61 9.21 7.97
CA ILE A 232 -14.98 8.33 9.08
C ILE A 232 -14.24 8.76 10.35
N PHE A 233 -12.96 9.11 10.22
CA PHE A 233 -12.09 9.41 11.36
C PHE A 233 -11.02 10.42 10.97
N SER A 234 -10.65 11.26 11.92
CA SER A 234 -9.55 12.21 11.80
C SER A 234 -8.85 12.36 13.14
N THR A 235 -7.54 12.47 13.09
CA THR A 235 -6.70 12.68 14.27
C THR A 235 -6.46 14.16 14.55
N PRO A 236 -6.09 14.52 15.79
CA PRO A 236 -5.35 15.76 16.04
C PRO A 236 -4.03 15.81 15.25
N SER A 237 -3.33 16.96 15.31
CA SER A 237 -2.01 17.10 14.70
C SER A 237 -0.95 16.44 15.58
N TYR A 238 -0.18 15.50 15.04
CA TYR A 238 0.94 14.83 15.71
C TYR A 238 2.25 15.01 14.93
N VAL A 239 3.42 14.69 15.50
CA VAL A 239 4.69 14.83 14.77
C VAL A 239 4.79 13.79 13.66
N ASN A 240 4.60 12.52 14.01
CA ASN A 240 4.55 11.42 13.08
C ASN A 240 3.24 10.68 13.23
N VAL A 241 2.62 10.37 12.09
CA VAL A 241 1.47 9.47 12.01
C VAL A 241 1.71 8.46 10.92
N GLU A 242 1.48 7.19 11.22
CA GLU A 242 1.40 6.13 10.23
C GLU A 242 0.12 5.34 10.42
N ALA A 243 -0.41 4.75 9.36
CA ALA A 243 -1.52 3.82 9.50
C ALA A 243 -1.56 2.80 8.39
N THR A 244 -2.16 1.65 8.72
CA THR A 244 -2.42 0.56 7.81
C THR A 244 -3.83 0.03 8.00
N MET A 245 -4.37 -0.61 6.97
CA MET A 245 -5.76 -1.04 6.91
C MET A 245 -5.88 -2.53 6.55
N ARG A 246 -6.92 -3.16 7.09
CA ARG A 246 -7.34 -4.53 6.79
C ARG A 246 -8.85 -4.60 6.67
N PHE A 247 -9.34 -5.50 5.81
CA PHE A 247 -10.75 -5.61 5.45
C PHE A 247 -11.28 -7.02 5.72
N ILE A 248 -12.39 -7.16 6.43
CA ILE A 248 -13.04 -8.46 6.66
C ILE A 248 -14.52 -8.29 6.48
N GLY A 249 -15.03 -8.80 5.36
CA GLY A 249 -16.43 -8.63 5.05
C GLY A 249 -16.80 -7.16 4.97
N ASP A 250 -17.85 -6.70 5.65
CA ASP A 250 -18.20 -5.27 5.72
C ASP A 250 -17.38 -4.45 6.74
N GLU A 251 -16.46 -5.10 7.46
CA GLU A 251 -15.66 -4.45 8.50
C GLU A 251 -14.30 -3.98 7.98
N VAL A 252 -13.91 -2.78 8.42
CA VAL A 252 -12.61 -2.17 8.19
C VAL A 252 -11.89 -2.06 9.52
N TYR A 253 -10.66 -2.56 9.55
CA TYR A 253 -9.78 -2.47 10.70
C TYR A 253 -8.61 -1.56 10.34
N MET A 254 -8.30 -0.61 11.22
CA MET A 254 -7.20 0.32 11.05
C MET A 254 -6.29 0.24 12.25
N ALA A 255 -5.00 0.04 12.01
CA ALA A 255 -3.97 0.28 13.01
C ALA A 255 -3.32 1.62 12.69
N ALA A 256 -3.39 2.56 13.62
CA ALA A 256 -2.75 3.86 13.54
C ALA A 256 -1.66 3.96 14.61
N TYR A 257 -0.51 4.47 14.20
CA TYR A 257 0.61 4.85 15.03
C TYR A 257 0.69 6.37 15.04
N TYR A 258 0.78 6.98 16.23
CA TYR A 258 1.11 8.39 16.31
C TYR A 258 1.87 8.73 17.59
N ASP A 259 2.73 9.72 17.48
CA ASP A 259 3.52 10.26 18.57
C ASP A 259 2.60 10.96 19.58
N GLY A 260 2.40 10.38 20.76
CA GLY A 260 1.30 10.71 21.69
C GLY A 260 1.35 12.09 22.36
N GLU A 261 2.24 13.00 21.97
CA GLU A 261 2.28 14.39 22.43
C GLU A 261 2.17 15.37 21.24
N GLU A 262 1.32 16.39 21.39
CA GLU A 262 1.29 17.56 20.51
C GLU A 262 2.55 18.38 20.79
N ILE A 263 3.61 18.15 20.01
CA ILE A 263 4.85 18.90 20.18
C ILE A 263 4.70 20.23 19.48
N SER A 264 4.96 21.33 20.20
CA SER A 264 5.13 22.65 19.60
C SER A 264 6.61 23.04 19.61
N GLY A 265 7.09 23.65 18.51
CA GLY A 265 8.36 24.39 18.48
C GLY A 265 9.65 23.64 18.10
N VAL A 266 9.62 22.55 17.33
CA VAL A 266 10.85 21.92 16.79
C VAL A 266 11.13 22.44 15.38
N ASN A 267 12.38 22.81 15.12
CA ASN A 267 12.87 23.14 13.79
C ASN A 267 13.59 21.90 13.21
N ASP A 268 13.27 21.51 11.98
CA ASP A 268 13.83 20.30 11.32
C ASP A 268 15.36 20.34 11.16
N ASP A 269 15.98 21.52 11.29
CA ASP A 269 17.43 21.71 11.19
C ASP A 269 18.21 21.26 12.45
N ASP A 270 17.55 20.96 13.57
CA ASP A 270 18.19 20.56 14.82
C ASP A 270 17.90 19.07 15.12
N TRP A 271 18.67 18.20 14.46
CA TRP A 271 18.55 16.74 14.59
C TRP A 271 18.77 16.27 16.04
N ASP A 272 19.63 16.93 16.80
CA ASP A 272 19.88 16.57 18.20
C ASP A 272 18.65 16.90 19.07
N ALA A 273 18.00 18.05 18.84
CA ALA A 273 16.73 18.39 19.48
C ALA A 273 15.59 17.45 19.05
N TYR A 274 15.55 17.04 17.77
CA TYR A 274 14.61 16.03 17.28
C TYR A 274 14.80 14.70 18.00
N VAL A 275 16.03 14.21 18.12
CA VAL A 275 16.36 12.96 18.83
C VAL A 275 16.02 13.06 20.32
N GLU A 276 16.35 14.18 20.97
CA GLU A 276 16.00 14.41 22.37
C GLU A 276 14.48 14.42 22.59
N ILE A 277 13.72 15.02 21.68
CA ILE A 277 12.26 15.06 21.76
C ILE A 277 11.65 13.70 21.42
N ALA A 278 12.10 13.04 20.35
CA ALA A 278 11.70 11.68 19.99
C ALA A 278 11.94 10.68 21.13
N SER A 279 12.99 10.88 21.94
CA SER A 279 13.26 10.06 23.13
C SER A 279 12.25 10.25 24.28
N ARG A 280 11.50 11.35 24.27
CA ARG A 280 10.46 11.70 25.26
C ARG A 280 9.04 11.39 24.76
N ILE A 281 8.86 11.26 23.45
CA ILE A 281 7.59 10.89 22.85
C ILE A 281 7.22 9.47 23.28
N HIS A 282 6.01 9.33 23.81
CA HIS A 282 5.38 8.04 24.04
C HIS A 282 4.49 7.73 22.84
N PRO A 283 4.97 6.96 21.85
CA PRO A 283 4.12 6.58 20.73
C PRO A 283 2.91 5.81 21.22
N LYS A 284 1.75 6.11 20.62
CA LYS A 284 0.51 5.40 20.85
C LYS A 284 0.17 4.62 19.60
N THR A 285 -0.07 3.34 19.79
CA THR A 285 -0.78 2.53 18.81
C THR A 285 -2.26 2.56 19.15
N VAL A 286 -3.12 2.75 18.16
CA VAL A 286 -4.55 2.51 18.28
C VAL A 286 -5.00 1.56 17.20
N ILE A 287 -5.70 0.49 17.59
CA ILE A 287 -6.40 -0.41 16.67
C ILE A 287 -7.88 -0.10 16.76
N MET A 288 -8.47 0.23 15.62
CA MET A 288 -9.88 0.57 15.48
C MET A 288 -10.59 -0.35 14.51
N ARG A 289 -11.89 -0.50 14.70
CA ARG A 289 -12.81 -1.19 13.79
C ARG A 289 -13.94 -0.25 13.40
N TRP A 290 -14.38 -0.33 12.15
CA TRP A 290 -15.55 0.38 11.65
C TRP A 290 -16.31 -0.46 10.62
N ASN A 291 -17.62 -0.27 10.52
CA ASN A 291 -18.44 -0.76 9.41
C ASN A 291 -19.52 0.29 9.05
N PRO A 292 -20.18 0.18 7.88
CA PRO A 292 -21.17 1.16 7.44
C PRO A 292 -22.37 1.38 8.36
N GLN A 293 -22.63 0.46 9.30
CA GLN A 293 -23.71 0.57 10.28
C GLN A 293 -23.27 1.33 11.55
N MET A 294 -21.98 1.60 11.71
CA MET A 294 -21.41 2.35 12.82
C MET A 294 -21.32 3.85 12.50
N SER A 295 -21.74 4.69 13.44
CA SER A 295 -21.59 6.15 13.32
C SER A 295 -20.16 6.63 13.52
N GLU A 296 -19.37 5.90 14.32
CA GLU A 296 -17.97 6.22 14.64
C GLU A 296 -17.18 4.91 14.76
N PRO A 297 -15.85 4.91 14.53
CA PRO A 297 -15.02 3.75 14.78
C PRO A 297 -15.01 3.35 16.26
N GLU A 298 -14.97 2.04 16.50
CA GLU A 298 -14.74 1.47 17.82
C GLU A 298 -13.25 1.27 18.03
N VAL A 299 -12.73 1.78 19.14
CA VAL A 299 -11.35 1.52 19.58
C VAL A 299 -11.32 0.14 20.22
N LEU A 300 -10.63 -0.79 19.59
CA LEU A 300 -10.44 -2.15 20.12
C LEU A 300 -9.28 -2.19 21.11
N PHE A 301 -8.23 -1.40 20.85
CA PHE A 301 -7.01 -1.47 21.61
C PHE A 301 -6.20 -0.17 21.52
N THR A 302 -5.48 0.15 22.60
CA THR A 302 -4.54 1.27 22.65
C THR A 302 -3.32 0.89 23.49
N THR A 303 -2.13 1.17 22.98
CA THR A 303 -0.88 1.05 23.77
C THR A 303 -0.43 2.42 24.29
N GLU A 304 0.20 2.41 25.46
CA GLU A 304 0.93 3.59 26.00
C GLU A 304 2.45 3.33 26.09
N GLU A 305 2.93 2.23 25.52
CA GLU A 305 4.32 1.81 25.67
C GLU A 305 5.26 2.57 24.74
N LYS A 306 6.43 2.93 25.28
CA LYS A 306 7.55 3.44 24.50
C LYS A 306 7.96 2.38 23.48
N TYR A 307 8.12 2.76 22.20
CA TYR A 307 8.69 1.95 21.11
C TYR A 307 7.76 1.01 20.33
N ASN A 308 6.51 1.40 20.05
CA ASN A 308 5.66 0.64 19.12
C ASN A 308 5.74 1.18 17.69
N TYR A 309 6.74 0.82 16.88
CA TYR A 309 6.64 1.12 15.43
C TYR A 309 5.71 0.10 14.77
N ILE A 310 4.54 0.56 14.29
CA ILE A 310 3.63 -0.26 13.49
C ILE A 310 3.70 0.20 12.05
N ASN A 311 4.11 -0.71 11.18
CA ASN A 311 4.03 -0.57 9.74
C ASN A 311 3.10 -1.65 9.15
N ASP A 312 3.01 -1.62 7.83
CA ASP A 312 2.12 -2.48 7.06
C ASP A 312 2.39 -3.98 7.15
N THR A 313 3.56 -4.43 7.60
CA THR A 313 3.86 -5.87 7.80
C THR A 313 3.59 -6.32 9.23
N THR A 314 3.34 -5.37 10.14
CA THR A 314 3.21 -5.62 11.59
C THR A 314 1.78 -5.70 12.10
N PHE A 315 0.76 -5.56 11.24
CA PHE A 315 -0.65 -5.64 11.62
C PHE A 315 -1.44 -6.57 10.69
N TYR A 316 -2.27 -7.42 11.30
CA TYR A 316 -3.12 -8.38 10.61
C TYR A 316 -4.43 -8.55 11.38
N VAL A 317 -5.47 -8.99 10.67
CA VAL A 317 -6.73 -9.36 11.30
C VAL A 317 -7.16 -10.70 10.72
N SER A 318 -7.41 -11.70 11.58
CA SER A 318 -7.87 -13.03 11.12
C SER A 318 -9.27 -12.97 10.54
N ARG A 319 -9.70 -14.01 9.82
CA ARG A 319 -11.04 -14.08 9.22
C ARG A 319 -12.18 -13.89 10.24
N GLU A 320 -11.93 -14.23 11.50
CA GLU A 320 -12.86 -14.09 12.62
C GLU A 320 -12.94 -12.64 13.15
N GLY A 321 -12.16 -11.70 12.58
CA GLY A 321 -12.10 -10.32 13.04
C GLY A 321 -11.18 -10.11 14.24
N THR A 322 -10.27 -11.05 14.53
CA THR A 322 -9.35 -10.93 15.67
C THR A 322 -8.09 -10.17 15.23
N PRO A 323 -7.74 -9.03 15.86
CA PRO A 323 -6.53 -8.30 15.52
C PRO A 323 -5.27 -8.97 16.05
N TYR A 324 -4.22 -8.91 15.25
CA TYR A 324 -2.87 -9.37 15.56
C TYR A 324 -1.90 -8.26 15.21
N TYR A 325 -0.87 -8.10 16.00
CA TYR A 325 0.18 -7.16 15.68
C TYR A 325 1.54 -7.58 16.24
N ILE A 326 2.60 -6.98 15.73
CA ILE A 326 3.97 -7.22 16.18
C ILE A 326 4.44 -6.04 17.03
N ARG A 327 5.08 -6.35 18.14
CA ARG A 327 5.76 -5.39 19.00
C ARG A 327 7.27 -5.67 19.00
N PRO A 328 8.12 -4.67 18.67
CA PRO A 328 9.53 -4.76 18.95
C PRO A 328 9.80 -4.55 20.44
N HIS A 329 10.66 -5.40 21.02
CA HIS A 329 11.19 -5.33 22.36
C HIS A 329 12.69 -5.00 22.29
N LEU A 330 13.12 -4.01 23.07
CA LEU A 330 14.55 -3.79 23.30
C LEU A 330 15.08 -4.90 24.22
N LEU A 331 16.20 -5.51 23.85
CA LEU A 331 16.90 -6.50 24.69
C LEU A 331 17.32 -5.91 26.05
N ASP A 332 17.62 -4.63 26.07
CA ASP A 332 18.02 -3.87 27.25
C ASP A 332 17.43 -2.45 27.13
N PRO A 333 16.34 -2.13 27.85
CA PRO A 333 15.70 -0.82 27.76
C PRO A 333 16.56 0.31 28.35
N GLU A 334 17.65 0.00 29.07
CA GLU A 334 18.59 0.99 29.60
C GLU A 334 19.78 1.26 28.66
N LYS A 335 19.97 0.47 27.61
CA LYS A 335 20.99 0.75 26.59
C LYS A 335 20.39 1.56 25.46
N GLU A 336 21.08 2.67 25.13
CA GLU A 336 20.78 3.43 23.92
C GLU A 336 20.80 2.50 22.70
N LEU A 337 19.90 2.81 21.77
CA LEU A 337 19.62 2.03 20.57
C LEU A 337 20.80 2.17 19.60
N ASP A 338 21.88 1.43 19.83
CA ASP A 338 22.89 1.20 18.81
C ASP A 338 22.29 0.24 17.78
N GLN A 339 21.78 0.81 16.68
CA GLN A 339 21.16 0.09 15.57
C GLN A 339 22.11 -0.95 14.94
N GLU A 340 23.43 -0.84 15.11
CA GLU A 340 24.39 -1.80 14.58
C GLU A 340 24.58 -3.02 15.49
N THR A 341 24.27 -2.94 16.79
CA THR A 341 24.63 -3.99 17.76
C THR A 341 23.47 -4.54 18.59
N ASN A 342 22.28 -3.93 18.53
CA ASN A 342 21.13 -4.35 19.34
C ASN A 342 19.93 -4.74 18.47
N PRO A 343 19.86 -5.99 17.95
CA PRO A 343 18.68 -6.44 17.23
C PRO A 343 17.48 -6.41 18.18
N ALA A 344 16.46 -5.62 17.83
CA ALA A 344 15.20 -5.66 18.56
C ALA A 344 14.66 -7.10 18.51
N ILE A 345 14.40 -7.71 19.66
CA ILE A 345 13.54 -8.90 19.71
C ILE A 345 12.17 -8.45 19.23
N GLN A 346 11.46 -9.26 18.48
CA GLN A 346 10.12 -8.90 18.04
C GLN A 346 9.18 -10.03 18.46
N SER A 347 8.10 -9.67 19.15
CA SER A 347 7.07 -10.63 19.54
C SER A 347 5.77 -10.31 18.82
N ALA A 348 5.02 -11.34 18.46
CA ALA A 348 3.68 -11.19 17.88
C ALA A 348 2.62 -11.40 18.96
N TYR A 349 1.61 -10.55 18.94
CA TYR A 349 0.54 -10.50 19.93
C TYR A 349 -0.81 -10.65 19.26
N ARG A 350 -1.71 -11.39 19.93
CA ARG A 350 -3.15 -11.35 19.66
C ARG A 350 -3.81 -10.37 20.61
N VAL A 351 -4.72 -9.55 20.09
CA VAL A 351 -5.57 -8.67 20.89
C VAL A 351 -6.91 -9.36 21.08
N GLU A 352 -7.25 -9.66 22.33
CA GLU A 352 -8.53 -10.25 22.72
C GLU A 352 -9.65 -9.19 22.73
N PRO A 353 -10.93 -9.60 22.66
CA PRO A 353 -12.07 -8.66 22.66
C PRO A 353 -12.15 -7.73 23.88
N ASP A 354 -11.55 -8.10 25.01
CA ASP A 354 -11.47 -7.29 26.23
C ASP A 354 -10.24 -6.36 26.26
N GLY A 355 -9.47 -6.32 25.16
CA GLY A 355 -8.24 -5.56 25.01
C GLY A 355 -7.03 -6.21 25.66
N THR A 356 -7.16 -7.42 26.23
CA THR A 356 -6.00 -8.16 26.74
C THR A 356 -5.12 -8.66 25.61
N GLU A 357 -3.82 -8.78 25.90
CA GLU A 357 -2.82 -9.19 24.94
C GLU A 357 -2.33 -10.59 25.27
N THR A 358 -2.31 -11.45 24.27
CA THR A 358 -1.69 -12.77 24.37
C THR A 358 -0.47 -12.80 23.46
N GLU A 359 0.73 -12.95 24.04
CA GLU A 359 1.95 -13.21 23.27
C GLU A 359 1.85 -14.58 22.61
N LEU A 360 1.99 -14.62 21.28
CA LEU A 360 1.90 -15.83 20.47
C LEU A 360 3.27 -16.35 20.09
N PHE A 361 4.19 -15.42 19.91
CA PHE A 361 5.48 -15.68 19.27
C PHE A 361 6.53 -14.76 19.85
N ASP A 362 7.69 -15.34 20.08
CA ASP A 362 8.93 -14.66 20.43
C ASP A 362 9.94 -14.98 19.33
N SER A 363 10.59 -13.96 18.77
CA SER A 363 11.58 -14.14 17.68
C SER A 363 12.87 -14.82 18.10
N ARG A 364 13.00 -15.25 19.37
CA ARG A 364 14.12 -16.06 19.85
C ARG A 364 13.90 -17.55 19.63
N ASP A 365 14.94 -18.20 19.13
CA ASP A 365 15.07 -19.66 19.14
C ASP A 365 16.48 -20.07 19.58
N GLY A 366 16.62 -20.42 20.85
CA GLY A 366 17.94 -20.61 21.46
C GLY A 366 18.78 -19.34 21.35
N ASP A 367 19.91 -19.43 20.65
CA ASP A 367 20.85 -18.31 20.45
C ASP A 367 20.53 -17.50 19.18
N LYS A 368 19.58 -17.93 18.35
CA LYS A 368 19.16 -17.21 17.14
C LYS A 368 18.09 -16.18 17.46
N ILE A 369 18.25 -14.99 16.88
CA ILE A 369 17.23 -13.94 16.86
C ILE A 369 16.77 -13.80 15.41
N TYR A 370 15.49 -14.05 15.15
CA TYR A 370 14.89 -13.79 13.85
C TYR A 370 14.49 -12.33 13.80
N SER A 371 14.81 -11.70 12.68
CA SER A 371 14.41 -10.35 12.35
C SER A 371 13.15 -10.37 11.47
N MET A 372 12.42 -9.26 11.46
CA MET A 372 11.32 -8.99 10.54
C MET A 372 10.17 -10.01 10.61
N PRO A 373 9.46 -10.13 11.74
CA PRO A 373 8.18 -10.80 11.71
C PRO A 373 7.26 -9.98 10.80
N ALA A 374 6.59 -10.67 9.89
CA ALA A 374 5.42 -10.15 9.21
C ALA A 374 4.24 -11.01 9.60
N ILE A 375 3.07 -10.40 9.83
CA ILE A 375 1.82 -11.16 9.97
C ILE A 375 1.03 -11.01 8.68
N SER A 376 0.85 -12.11 7.97
CA SER A 376 0.07 -12.12 6.73
C SER A 376 -0.60 -13.48 6.54
N GLY A 377 -1.81 -13.46 6.00
CA GLY A 377 -2.56 -14.66 5.61
C GLY A 377 -2.66 -15.76 6.67
N GLY A 378 -2.72 -15.41 7.97
CA GLY A 378 -2.83 -16.38 9.06
C GLY A 378 -1.51 -16.98 9.53
N ALA A 379 -0.37 -16.39 9.17
CA ALA A 379 0.94 -16.81 9.62
C ALA A 379 1.80 -15.64 10.11
N VAL A 380 2.72 -15.95 11.03
CA VAL A 380 3.87 -15.11 11.40
C VAL A 380 5.07 -15.62 10.63
N ILE A 381 5.68 -14.75 9.84
CA ILE A 381 6.81 -15.08 8.96
C ILE A 381 8.04 -14.31 9.45
N CYS A 382 9.11 -15.01 9.80
CA CYS A 382 10.33 -14.41 10.33
C CYS A 382 11.55 -14.87 9.54
N VAL A 383 12.58 -14.02 9.46
CA VAL A 383 13.83 -14.35 8.79
C VAL A 383 15.01 -14.12 9.71
N HIS A 384 15.81 -15.16 9.92
CA HIS A 384 17.10 -15.03 10.58
C HIS A 384 18.17 -14.86 9.50
N ALA A 385 18.79 -13.68 9.47
CA ALA A 385 20.08 -13.52 8.80
C ALA A 385 21.14 -14.15 9.71
N GLY A 386 21.82 -15.21 9.27
CA GLY A 386 22.94 -15.79 10.01
C GLY A 386 24.13 -14.84 10.19
N ASP A 387 25.33 -15.36 10.44
CA ASP A 387 26.58 -14.58 10.68
C ASP A 387 27.05 -13.71 9.49
N GLY A 388 26.26 -13.60 8.42
CA GLY A 388 26.48 -12.71 7.28
C GLY A 388 25.29 -12.69 6.32
N MET A 389 25.05 -11.53 5.70
CA MET A 389 23.94 -11.30 4.76
C MET A 389 24.15 -12.05 3.43
N GLY A 390 23.90 -13.36 3.43
CA GLY A 390 23.75 -14.11 2.19
C GLY A 390 23.96 -15.61 2.28
N ASN A 391 24.75 -16.13 3.22
CA ASN A 391 24.91 -17.58 3.39
C ASN A 391 24.30 -17.98 4.73
N GLY A 392 23.34 -18.91 4.69
CA GLY A 392 22.67 -19.41 5.89
C GLY A 392 21.55 -18.52 6.43
N MET A 393 20.82 -17.81 5.55
CA MET A 393 19.52 -17.26 5.95
C MET A 393 18.57 -18.41 6.26
N GLU A 394 17.74 -18.23 7.28
CA GLU A 394 16.76 -19.23 7.69
C GLU A 394 15.38 -18.57 7.76
N LEU A 395 14.42 -19.15 7.05
CA LEU A 395 13.02 -18.75 7.10
C LEU A 395 12.33 -19.55 8.19
N TRP A 396 11.55 -18.87 9.03
CA TRP A 396 10.68 -19.49 10.01
C TRP A 396 9.25 -18.99 9.80
N VAL A 397 8.38 -19.89 9.36
CA VAL A 397 6.95 -19.65 9.20
C VAL A 397 6.22 -20.35 10.32
N ARG A 398 5.38 -19.61 11.05
CA ARG A 398 4.53 -20.14 12.12
C ARG A 398 3.07 -19.78 11.89
N SER A 399 2.15 -20.62 12.34
CA SER A 399 0.74 -20.26 12.40
C SER A 399 0.51 -19.20 13.48
N LEU A 400 -0.64 -18.53 13.46
CA LEU A 400 -1.03 -17.60 14.54
C LEU A 400 -1.23 -18.29 15.89
N GLU A 401 -1.44 -19.60 15.89
CA GLU A 401 -1.52 -20.44 17.09
C GLU A 401 -0.12 -20.85 17.60
N GLY A 402 0.93 -20.41 16.92
CA GLY A 402 2.32 -20.67 17.28
C GLY A 402 2.86 -22.01 16.78
N GLU A 403 2.14 -22.77 15.95
CA GLU A 403 2.70 -23.98 15.36
C GLU A 403 3.80 -23.63 14.35
N THR A 404 4.94 -24.32 14.39
CA THR A 404 5.96 -24.18 13.34
C THR A 404 5.48 -24.90 12.09
N ILE A 405 5.19 -24.13 11.04
CA ILE A 405 4.78 -24.64 9.73
C ILE A 405 6.01 -25.01 8.91
N TYR A 406 6.98 -24.10 8.86
CA TYR A 406 8.25 -24.31 8.17
C TYR A 406 9.39 -23.68 8.94
N LYS A 407 10.52 -24.37 8.97
CA LYS A 407 11.77 -23.83 9.51
C LYS A 407 12.95 -24.44 8.80
N GLY A 408 13.65 -23.63 8.02
CA GLY A 408 14.72 -24.15 7.18
C GLY A 408 15.44 -23.06 6.40
N PRO A 409 16.44 -23.47 5.61
CA PRO A 409 17.25 -22.53 4.85
C PRO A 409 16.38 -21.75 3.85
N LEU A 410 16.56 -20.44 3.82
CA LEU A 410 16.04 -19.58 2.76
C LEU A 410 17.09 -19.52 1.65
N GLU A 411 16.99 -20.46 0.71
CA GLU A 411 17.86 -20.50 -0.46
C GLU A 411 17.48 -19.41 -1.45
N LEU A 412 18.49 -18.77 -2.06
CA LEU A 412 18.32 -17.81 -3.15
C LEU A 412 18.92 -18.43 -4.41
N GLY A 413 18.23 -19.42 -4.97
CA GLY A 413 18.71 -20.25 -6.08
C GLY A 413 19.02 -19.45 -7.35
N TYR A 414 18.32 -18.33 -7.56
CA TYR A 414 18.58 -17.40 -8.67
C TYR A 414 19.92 -16.65 -8.56
N ARG A 415 20.67 -16.80 -7.46
CA ARG A 415 21.99 -16.15 -7.28
C ARG A 415 23.09 -16.66 -8.19
N ASN A 416 23.04 -17.93 -8.62
CA ASN A 416 24.20 -18.56 -9.26
C ASN A 416 24.66 -17.87 -10.56
N ASP A 417 23.75 -17.14 -11.23
CA ASP A 417 24.06 -16.43 -12.47
C ASP A 417 24.24 -14.90 -12.30
N ILE A 418 23.94 -14.36 -11.12
CA ILE A 418 23.87 -12.89 -10.86
C ILE A 418 25.04 -12.42 -9.99
N VAL A 419 25.60 -13.28 -9.14
CA VAL A 419 26.67 -12.90 -8.20
C VAL A 419 28.02 -12.86 -8.91
N SER A 420 28.52 -11.66 -9.21
CA SER A 420 29.96 -11.43 -9.25
C SER A 420 30.50 -11.54 -7.82
N ASP A 421 31.74 -11.99 -7.66
CA ASP A 421 32.44 -12.17 -6.36
C ASP A 421 32.52 -10.89 -5.47
N GLU A 422 31.91 -9.76 -5.87
CA GLU A 422 32.04 -8.43 -5.28
C GLU A 422 30.75 -7.89 -4.61
N ILE A 423 29.65 -8.65 -4.57
CA ILE A 423 28.39 -8.19 -3.97
C ILE A 423 28.34 -8.59 -2.50
N HIS A 424 28.34 -7.59 -1.60
CA HIS A 424 28.50 -7.81 -0.15
C HIS A 424 27.25 -7.54 0.71
N MET A 425 26.14 -7.02 0.16
CA MET A 425 24.94 -6.74 0.98
C MET A 425 23.62 -6.99 0.23
N TYR A 426 22.92 -8.04 0.65
CA TYR A 426 21.50 -8.19 0.42
C TYR A 426 20.77 -7.77 1.69
N TYR A 427 20.01 -6.69 1.61
CA TYR A 427 18.97 -6.44 2.60
C TYR A 427 17.71 -7.14 2.09
N PRO A 428 17.09 -8.07 2.84
CA PRO A 428 15.68 -8.37 2.63
C PRO A 428 14.96 -7.03 2.78
N GLY A 429 14.53 -6.48 1.64
CA GLY A 429 13.93 -5.15 1.58
C GLY A 429 12.50 -5.24 2.08
N PHE A 430 12.34 -5.04 3.38
CA PHE A 430 11.18 -4.57 4.17
C PHE A 430 9.79 -5.19 3.99
N THR A 431 9.46 -5.83 2.88
CA THR A 431 8.11 -6.30 2.62
C THR A 431 8.09 -7.81 2.43
N VAL A 432 7.46 -8.46 3.41
CA VAL A 432 7.01 -9.84 3.33
C VAL A 432 5.50 -9.83 3.21
N LEU A 433 4.99 -10.43 2.15
CA LEU A 433 3.55 -10.63 1.92
C LEU A 433 3.26 -12.12 1.83
N GLY A 434 2.02 -12.55 2.06
CA GLY A 434 1.63 -13.94 1.82
C GLY A 434 0.81 -14.57 2.92
N ASN A 435 0.95 -15.88 3.09
CA ASN A 435 0.22 -16.70 4.03
C ASN A 435 1.12 -17.86 4.53
N ALA A 436 0.52 -18.82 5.22
CA ALA A 436 1.21 -20.00 5.73
C ALA A 436 1.88 -20.88 4.66
N GLN A 437 1.38 -20.85 3.43
CA GLN A 437 1.80 -21.71 2.32
C GLN A 437 2.62 -20.96 1.28
N GLU A 438 2.52 -19.64 1.21
CA GLU A 438 3.13 -18.84 0.17
C GLU A 438 3.64 -17.53 0.73
N VAL A 439 4.90 -17.19 0.46
CA VAL A 439 5.54 -15.98 0.97
C VAL A 439 6.23 -15.24 -0.17
N PHE A 440 6.02 -13.94 -0.27
CA PHE A 440 6.69 -13.06 -1.21
C PHE A 440 7.74 -12.23 -0.48
N PHE A 441 8.96 -12.23 -1.00
CA PHE A 441 10.04 -11.35 -0.55
C PHE A 441 10.40 -10.37 -1.65
N LEU A 442 10.54 -9.09 -1.28
CA LEU A 442 11.23 -8.11 -2.09
C LEU A 442 12.68 -7.97 -1.64
N PHE A 443 13.62 -8.58 -2.37
CA PHE A 443 15.04 -8.41 -2.09
C PHE A 443 15.56 -7.14 -2.75
N ARG A 444 16.38 -6.39 -2.01
CA ARG A 444 17.09 -5.22 -2.52
C ARG A 444 18.58 -5.53 -2.61
N GLU A 445 19.12 -5.43 -3.81
CA GLU A 445 20.56 -5.50 -4.06
C GLU A 445 21.16 -4.10 -3.97
N ARG A 446 22.14 -3.91 -3.06
CA ARG A 446 22.89 -2.66 -2.92
C ARG A 446 24.38 -2.91 -3.20
N PHE A 447 24.93 -2.16 -4.16
CA PHE A 447 26.36 -2.23 -4.46
C PHE A 447 27.15 -1.39 -3.44
N PRO A 448 28.29 -1.91 -2.93
CA PRO A 448 29.01 -1.32 -1.79
C PRO A 448 29.76 -0.02 -2.10
N ASN A 449 29.93 0.34 -3.38
CA ASN A 449 30.64 1.55 -3.75
C ASN A 449 29.66 2.72 -3.82
N ASN A 450 29.90 3.79 -3.04
CA ASN A 450 29.17 5.07 -2.98
C ASN A 450 28.99 5.82 -4.32
N GLU A 451 29.32 5.19 -5.45
CA GLU A 451 28.91 5.66 -6.76
C GLU A 451 27.43 5.32 -6.97
N VAL A 452 26.73 6.16 -7.73
CA VAL A 452 25.32 6.02 -8.08
C VAL A 452 25.10 4.70 -8.83
N THR A 453 25.01 3.62 -8.08
CA THR A 453 24.92 2.26 -8.59
C THR A 453 23.45 1.88 -8.64
N PRO A 454 23.02 1.25 -9.73
CA PRO A 454 21.62 0.88 -9.88
C PRO A 454 21.20 -0.05 -8.75
N THR A 455 20.10 0.26 -8.06
CA THR A 455 19.52 -0.68 -7.09
C THR A 455 18.67 -1.68 -7.88
N ARG A 456 18.84 -2.97 -7.62
CA ARG A 456 17.98 -4.01 -8.19
C ARG A 456 17.02 -4.53 -7.14
N PHE A 457 15.79 -4.77 -7.56
CA PHE A 457 14.74 -5.36 -6.75
C PHE A 457 14.36 -6.71 -7.34
N TYR A 458 14.26 -7.72 -6.50
CA TYR A 458 13.80 -9.06 -6.86
C TYR A 458 12.55 -9.38 -6.04
N LEU A 459 11.41 -9.53 -6.71
CA LEU A 459 10.21 -10.09 -6.08
C LEU A 459 10.25 -11.60 -6.25
N VAL A 460 10.36 -12.33 -5.15
CA VAL A 460 10.51 -13.78 -5.13
C VAL A 460 9.37 -14.37 -4.34
N ARG A 461 8.71 -15.38 -4.91
CA ARG A 461 7.70 -16.19 -4.27
C ARG A 461 8.35 -17.46 -3.75
N TYR A 462 8.02 -17.82 -2.52
CA TYR A 462 8.37 -19.08 -1.90
C TYR A 462 7.09 -19.81 -1.56
N GLU A 463 6.90 -20.99 -2.13
CA GLU A 463 5.75 -21.85 -1.89
C GLU A 463 6.18 -23.05 -1.05
N LEU A 464 5.45 -23.31 0.02
CA LEU A 464 5.69 -24.45 0.88
C LEU A 464 5.04 -25.70 0.29
N ASN A 465 5.87 -26.64 -0.15
CA ASN A 465 5.46 -27.95 -0.62
C ASN A 465 5.91 -29.03 0.37
N GLY A 466 5.05 -29.33 1.35
CA GLY A 466 5.37 -30.21 2.46
C GLY A 466 6.48 -29.61 3.34
N ASP A 467 7.61 -30.30 3.46
CA ASP A 467 8.77 -29.84 4.24
C ASP A 467 9.79 -29.06 3.38
N THR A 468 9.47 -28.78 2.12
CA THR A 468 10.36 -28.11 1.18
C THR A 468 9.80 -26.75 0.76
N LEU A 469 10.70 -25.80 0.52
CA LEU A 469 10.37 -24.46 0.05
C LEU A 469 10.74 -24.35 -1.43
N GLU A 470 9.75 -24.21 -2.29
CA GLU A 470 9.93 -24.02 -3.72
C GLU A 470 10.03 -22.52 -4.03
N GLU A 471 11.11 -22.11 -4.66
CA GLU A 471 11.39 -20.71 -5.00
C GLU A 471 10.98 -20.41 -6.45
N THR A 472 10.36 -19.25 -6.68
CA THR A 472 10.05 -18.72 -8.01
C THR A 472 10.35 -17.22 -8.06
N LEU A 473 11.22 -16.79 -8.97
CA LEU A 473 11.44 -15.37 -9.24
C LEU A 473 10.24 -14.82 -10.02
N ILE A 474 9.47 -13.95 -9.37
CA ILE A 474 8.26 -13.34 -9.94
C ILE A 474 8.58 -12.06 -10.72
N GLY A 475 9.58 -11.31 -10.27
CA GLY A 475 10.02 -10.15 -11.03
C GLY A 475 11.37 -9.58 -10.62
N GLU A 476 12.01 -8.92 -11.59
CA GLU A 476 13.22 -8.15 -11.40
C GLU A 476 12.99 -6.72 -11.90
N GLU A 477 13.36 -5.72 -11.11
CA GLU A 477 13.32 -4.32 -11.51
C GLU A 477 14.67 -3.65 -11.24
N LYS A 478 15.19 -2.96 -12.26
CA LYS A 478 16.44 -2.19 -12.16
C LYS A 478 16.10 -0.71 -12.02
N THR A 479 16.56 -0.06 -10.96
CA THR A 479 16.47 1.39 -10.80
C THR A 479 17.83 2.01 -11.11
N MET A 480 17.87 3.01 -12.00
CA MET A 480 19.03 3.89 -12.09
C MET A 480 18.80 5.04 -11.11
N ASN A 481 19.75 5.27 -10.21
CA ASN A 481 19.73 6.26 -9.13
C ASN A 481 18.89 5.82 -7.92
N GLY A 482 19.51 5.80 -6.75
CA GLY A 482 18.91 5.42 -5.46
C GLY A 482 17.82 6.37 -4.94
N GLU A 483 17.13 7.10 -5.82
CA GLU A 483 15.99 7.92 -5.49
C GLU A 483 14.72 7.03 -5.56
N TRP A 484 14.34 6.52 -4.40
CA TRP A 484 12.92 6.48 -4.07
C TRP A 484 12.54 7.95 -3.87
N GLY A 485 11.61 8.47 -4.68
CA GLY A 485 11.16 9.86 -4.61
C GLY A 485 10.50 10.21 -3.29
#